data_AF-A0A970HU08-F1
#
_entry.id   AF-A0A970HU08-F1
#
_cell.length_a   1.000
_cell.length_b   1.000
_cell.length_c   1.000
_cell.angle_alpha   90.00
_cell.angle_beta   90.00
_cell.angle_gamma   90.00
#
_symmetry.space_group_name_H-M   'P 1'
#
loop_
_entity.id
_entity.type
_entity.pdbx_description
1 polymer ?
#
loop_
_entity_poly.entity_id
_entity_poly.type
_entity_poly.pdbx_seq_one_letter_code
_entity_poly.pdbx_strand_id
1 'polypeptide(L)'
;MAREDSAGRSITNTGYVDLTGVTDPEELAAIEQITNVGVVLVPEELAGAIAKVAIRNVGQVVKVPAGRRVSVRSGIVQLSGTVLENRDGDPTDVLVLVGQIVITGVPQRVGYELIVSGILVVPREAEDVISRATTQFAGQMFAYTGANVRVFTSKVTLDREFLELLPEGTALLMMDDATFEPDVTKELLQSKVTDILHMGALHVPKHLRAVVQVLASTSFGDLIVQSAGGDMDGQG
;
A
#
# COMPACT_ATOMS: atom_id res chain seq x y z
N MET A 1 13.96 -5.54 14.92
CA MET A 1 14.91 -5.27 16.03
C MET A 1 16.24 -4.94 15.38
N ALA A 2 16.59 -3.65 15.29
CA ALA A 2 17.83 -3.20 14.65
C ALA A 2 19.03 -3.61 15.52
N ARG A 3 20.09 -4.14 14.91
CA ARG A 3 21.38 -4.40 15.58
C ARG A 3 22.13 -3.07 15.70
N GLU A 4 22.54 -2.73 16.90
CA GLU A 4 23.43 -1.61 17.20
C GLU A 4 24.88 -2.10 17.10
N ASP A 5 25.63 -1.64 16.10
CA ASP A 5 27.10 -1.74 16.09
C ASP A 5 27.68 -0.41 16.59
N SER A 6 28.67 -0.50 17.46
CA SER A 6 29.30 0.62 18.16
C SER A 6 30.36 1.34 17.31
N ALA A 7 29.97 2.46 16.67
CA ALA A 7 30.77 3.64 16.28
C ALA A 7 29.88 4.51 15.39
N GLY A 8 29.34 5.61 15.92
CA GLY A 8 28.31 6.40 15.24
C GLY A 8 26.97 5.66 15.14
N ARG A 9 25.85 6.33 15.39
CA ARG A 9 24.55 5.66 15.24
C ARG A 9 24.20 5.56 13.76
N SER A 10 24.48 4.39 13.16
CA SER A 10 24.06 4.10 11.77
C SER A 10 22.68 3.45 11.77
N ILE A 11 21.76 4.01 10.98
CA ILE A 11 20.40 3.47 10.83
C ILE A 11 20.25 2.89 9.43
N THR A 12 19.99 1.58 9.34
CA THR A 12 19.92 0.91 8.04
C THR A 12 18.76 -0.08 7.89
N ASN A 13 18.30 -0.27 6.65
CA ASN A 13 17.39 -1.34 6.22
C ASN A 13 16.07 -1.39 7.02
N THR A 14 15.35 -0.27 7.08
CA THR A 14 14.03 -0.19 7.73
C THR A 14 12.99 0.49 6.84
N GLY A 15 11.72 0.11 6.99
CA GLY A 15 10.63 0.71 6.22
C GLY A 15 10.44 2.19 6.55
N TYR A 16 10.58 2.55 7.83
CA TYR A 16 10.64 3.94 8.25
C TYR A 16 11.52 4.13 9.50
N VAL A 17 11.90 5.38 9.75
CA VAL A 17 12.55 5.86 10.96
C VAL A 17 11.74 7.05 11.47
N ASP A 18 11.34 6.99 12.73
CA ASP A 18 10.64 8.09 13.39
C ASP A 18 11.58 8.81 14.34
N LEU A 19 11.98 10.04 13.98
CA LEU A 19 12.80 10.92 14.79
C LEU A 19 11.97 12.08 15.37
N THR A 20 10.64 12.06 15.25
CA THR A 20 9.77 13.17 15.70
C THR A 20 9.80 13.40 17.21
N GLY A 21 10.24 12.41 17.98
CA GLY A 21 10.48 12.55 19.41
C GLY A 21 11.84 13.16 19.79
N VAL A 22 12.73 13.39 18.83
CA VAL A 22 14.04 14.00 19.08
C VAL A 22 13.88 15.50 19.24
N THR A 23 14.29 16.06 20.37
CA THR A 23 14.17 17.51 20.65
C THR A 23 15.51 18.23 20.62
N ASP A 24 16.63 17.50 20.73
CA ASP A 24 17.97 18.05 20.76
C ASP A 24 18.68 17.86 19.40
N PRO A 25 19.14 18.93 18.72
CA PRO A 25 19.96 18.82 17.53
C PRO A 25 21.23 17.95 17.69
N GLU A 26 21.81 17.87 18.90
CA GLU A 26 23.00 17.07 19.15
C GLU A 26 22.71 15.56 19.05
N GLU A 27 21.51 15.12 19.43
CA GLU A 27 21.09 13.72 19.27
C GLU A 27 21.00 13.32 17.79
N LEU A 28 20.57 14.24 16.91
CA LEU A 28 20.62 14.01 15.47
C LEU A 28 22.04 14.03 14.93
N ALA A 29 22.92 14.88 15.47
CA ALA A 29 24.31 14.94 15.05
C ALA A 29 25.09 13.65 15.39
N ALA A 30 24.63 12.88 16.38
CA ALA A 30 25.16 11.55 16.70
C ALA A 30 24.79 10.47 15.65
N ILE A 31 23.83 10.76 14.76
CA ILE A 31 23.48 9.89 13.63
C ILE A 31 24.41 10.24 12.47
N GLU A 32 25.40 9.39 12.22
CA GLU A 32 26.35 9.62 11.13
C GLU A 32 25.73 9.35 9.76
N GLN A 33 24.88 8.32 9.68
CA GLN A 33 24.35 7.83 8.42
C GLN A 33 22.97 7.19 8.57
N ILE A 34 22.11 7.45 7.57
CA ILE A 34 20.84 6.77 7.36
C ILE A 34 20.87 6.17 5.96
N THR A 35 20.65 4.85 5.83
CA THR A 35 20.75 4.17 4.53
C THR A 35 19.71 3.08 4.31
N ASN A 36 19.16 2.99 3.09
CA ASN A 36 18.12 2.03 2.73
C ASN A 36 16.90 2.15 3.66
N VAL A 37 16.31 3.34 3.69
CA VAL A 37 15.13 3.63 4.50
C VAL A 37 13.99 4.13 3.63
N GLY A 38 12.77 3.60 3.79
CA GLY A 38 11.63 4.10 3.02
C GLY A 38 11.33 5.56 3.35
N VAL A 39 11.07 5.84 4.63
CA VAL A 39 10.71 7.18 5.12
C VAL A 39 11.50 7.55 6.38
N VAL A 40 11.99 8.78 6.46
CA VAL A 40 12.53 9.37 7.69
C VAL A 40 11.60 10.50 8.13
N LEU A 41 10.97 10.37 9.29
CA LEU A 41 10.19 11.45 9.89
C LEU A 41 11.10 12.27 10.79
N VAL A 42 11.13 13.59 10.60
CA VAL A 42 11.94 14.51 11.41
C VAL A 42 11.09 15.68 11.91
N PRO A 43 11.35 16.20 13.12
CA PRO A 43 10.78 17.47 13.55
C PRO A 43 11.21 18.57 12.58
N GLU A 44 10.28 19.44 12.20
CA GLU A 44 10.52 20.51 11.24
C GLU A 44 11.62 21.47 11.71
N GLU A 45 11.64 21.78 13.02
CA GLU A 45 12.66 22.60 13.68
C GLU A 45 14.08 22.02 13.56
N LEU A 46 14.19 20.69 13.39
CA LEU A 46 15.47 19.99 13.26
C LEU A 46 15.83 19.66 11.80
N ALA A 47 15.06 20.16 10.82
CA ALA A 47 15.32 19.93 9.40
C ALA A 47 16.70 20.45 8.93
N GLY A 48 17.27 21.45 9.61
CA GLY A 48 18.64 21.91 9.34
C GLY A 48 19.72 20.96 9.87
N ALA A 49 19.45 20.26 10.97
CA ALA A 49 20.39 19.31 11.58
C ALA A 49 20.44 18.01 10.76
N ILE A 50 19.29 17.50 10.31
CA ILE A 50 19.25 16.27 9.48
C ILE A 50 20.02 16.43 8.16
N ALA A 51 20.14 17.64 7.62
CA ALA A 51 20.90 17.91 6.40
C ALA A 51 22.41 17.60 6.52
N LYS A 52 22.92 17.45 7.75
CA LYS A 52 24.32 17.08 8.02
C LYS A 52 24.54 15.57 8.10
N VAL A 53 23.46 14.79 8.22
CA VAL A 53 23.51 13.32 8.28
C VAL A 53 23.71 12.77 6.87
N ALA A 54 24.58 11.76 6.71
CA ALA A 54 24.75 11.13 5.41
C ALA A 54 23.51 10.28 5.06
N ILE A 55 22.69 10.74 4.12
CA ILE A 55 21.46 10.06 3.68
C ILE A 55 21.70 9.37 2.34
N ARG A 56 21.50 8.05 2.26
CA ARG A 56 21.64 7.26 1.02
C ARG A 56 20.47 6.30 0.83
N ASN A 57 19.92 6.18 -0.39
CA ASN A 57 18.79 5.29 -0.67
C ASN A 57 17.62 5.49 0.32
N VAL A 58 17.26 6.75 0.55
CA VAL A 58 16.09 7.10 1.35
C VAL A 58 14.97 7.55 0.42
N GLY A 59 13.79 6.95 0.55
CA GLY A 59 12.65 7.25 -0.31
C GLY A 59 12.13 8.68 -0.08
N GLN A 60 11.93 9.06 1.17
CA GLN A 60 11.47 10.40 1.54
C GLN A 60 11.95 10.81 2.94
N VAL A 61 12.29 12.09 3.10
CA VAL A 61 12.43 12.73 4.41
C VAL A 61 11.22 13.64 4.60
N VAL A 62 10.42 13.35 5.62
CA VAL A 62 9.17 14.05 5.95
C VAL A 62 9.42 14.93 7.15
N LYS A 63 9.15 16.22 6.99
CA LYS A 63 9.19 17.18 8.10
C LYS A 63 7.82 17.19 8.76
N VAL A 64 7.80 17.05 10.08
CA VAL A 64 6.59 17.08 10.90
C VAL A 64 6.64 18.31 11.80
N PRO A 65 5.62 19.18 11.78
CA PRO A 65 5.56 20.33 12.67
C PRO A 65 5.52 19.92 14.15
N ALA A 66 6.17 20.69 15.01
CA ALA A 66 6.16 20.48 16.46
C ALA A 66 4.73 20.49 17.05
N GLY A 67 4.53 19.70 18.11
CA GLY A 67 3.27 19.64 18.86
C GLY A 67 2.12 18.92 18.15
N ARG A 68 2.35 18.40 16.95
CA ARG A 68 1.38 17.57 16.22
C ARG A 68 1.43 16.13 16.72
N ARG A 69 0.27 15.50 16.87
CA ARG A 69 0.21 14.05 17.13
C ARG A 69 0.44 13.32 15.80
N VAL A 70 1.49 12.53 15.75
CA VAL A 70 1.80 11.70 14.57
C VAL A 70 1.36 10.27 14.83
N SER A 71 0.61 9.72 13.88
CA SER A 71 0.33 8.29 13.80
C SER A 71 0.96 7.72 12.54
N VAL A 72 1.70 6.62 12.66
CA VAL A 72 2.28 5.91 11.53
C VAL A 72 1.54 4.59 11.30
N ARG A 73 1.23 4.29 10.04
CA ARG A 73 0.76 2.99 9.58
C ARG A 73 1.70 2.53 8.47
N SER A 74 2.38 1.41 8.70
CA SER A 74 3.45 0.93 7.82
C SER A 74 3.26 -0.52 7.41
N GLY A 75 3.64 -0.86 6.18
CA GLY A 75 3.62 -2.23 5.65
C GLY A 75 2.49 -2.45 4.64
N ILE A 76 1.93 -3.66 4.62
CA ILE A 76 0.72 -3.99 3.86
C ILE A 76 -0.47 -3.89 4.82
N VAL A 77 -1.25 -2.80 4.74
CA VAL A 77 -2.28 -2.48 5.73
C VAL A 77 -3.60 -2.17 5.06
N GLN A 78 -4.68 -2.75 5.61
CA GLN A 78 -6.04 -2.38 5.25
C GLN A 78 -6.65 -1.48 6.34
N LEU A 79 -7.17 -0.32 5.96
CA LEU A 79 -7.85 0.63 6.84
C LEU A 79 -9.28 0.83 6.36
N SER A 80 -10.23 1.01 7.27
CA SER A 80 -11.56 1.51 6.91
C SER A 80 -11.49 3.01 6.65
N GLY A 81 -12.28 3.54 5.72
CA GLY A 81 -12.47 4.98 5.54
C GLY A 81 -12.86 5.68 6.84
N THR A 82 -13.61 5.03 7.72
CA THR A 82 -13.99 5.58 9.04
C THR A 82 -12.79 5.89 9.94
N VAL A 83 -11.67 5.17 9.78
CA VAL A 83 -10.43 5.46 10.51
C VAL A 83 -9.88 6.83 10.08
N LEU A 84 -9.96 7.16 8.78
CA LEU A 84 -9.46 8.44 8.26
C LEU A 84 -10.27 9.65 8.74
N GLU A 85 -11.50 9.44 9.23
CA GLU A 85 -12.37 10.53 9.67
C GLU A 85 -11.89 11.20 10.96
N ASN A 86 -11.00 10.54 11.73
CA ASN A 86 -10.42 11.04 12.99
C ASN A 86 -11.46 11.77 13.88
N ARG A 87 -12.61 11.13 14.14
CA ARG A 87 -13.79 11.83 14.68
C ARG A 87 -13.53 12.53 16.01
N ASP A 88 -12.73 11.91 16.87
CA ASP A 88 -12.41 12.39 18.20
C ASP A 88 -10.99 13.00 18.30
N GLY A 89 -10.30 13.17 17.17
CA GLY A 89 -8.96 13.72 17.12
C GLY A 89 -8.91 15.19 16.73
N ASP A 90 -7.70 15.75 16.74
CA ASP A 90 -7.47 17.13 16.33
C ASP A 90 -7.34 17.17 14.80
N PRO A 91 -7.97 18.12 14.08
CA PRO A 91 -7.75 18.34 12.64
C PRO A 91 -6.28 18.54 12.24
N THR A 92 -5.45 18.86 13.22
CA THR A 92 -4.01 19.07 13.15
C THR A 92 -3.20 17.76 13.22
N ASP A 93 -3.81 16.64 13.62
CA ASP A 93 -3.16 15.34 13.71
C ASP A 93 -2.66 14.87 12.34
N VAL A 94 -1.48 14.25 12.32
CA VAL A 94 -0.82 13.78 11.10
C VAL A 94 -0.89 12.25 11.04
N LEU A 95 -1.37 11.71 9.92
CA LEU A 95 -1.31 10.28 9.63
C LEU A 95 -0.32 10.02 8.49
N VAL A 96 0.76 9.32 8.84
CA VAL A 96 1.78 8.87 7.88
C VAL A 96 1.47 7.44 7.45
N LEU A 97 1.30 7.25 6.15
CA LEU A 97 1.03 5.98 5.49
C LEU A 97 2.28 5.54 4.72
N VAL A 98 2.91 4.43 5.13
CA VAL A 98 4.15 3.92 4.54
C VAL A 98 3.97 2.50 3.99
N GLY A 99 4.24 2.27 2.71
CA GLY A 99 4.12 0.95 2.08
C GLY A 99 2.87 0.81 1.22
N GLN A 100 2.16 -0.32 1.32
CA GLN A 100 0.98 -0.64 0.51
C GLN A 100 -0.27 -0.56 1.39
N ILE A 101 -1.08 0.48 1.20
CA ILE A 101 -2.24 0.76 2.04
C ILE A 101 -3.51 0.66 1.22
N VAL A 102 -4.49 -0.09 1.71
CA VAL A 102 -5.83 -0.18 1.12
C VAL A 102 -6.84 0.50 2.04
N ILE A 103 -7.49 1.54 1.56
CA ILE A 103 -8.64 2.15 2.22
C ILE A 103 -9.90 1.44 1.75
N THR A 104 -10.75 1.06 2.70
CA THR A 104 -11.99 0.33 2.43
C THR A 104 -13.19 1.12 2.90
N GLY A 105 -14.10 1.38 1.98
CA GLY A 105 -15.24 2.27 2.20
C GLY A 105 -14.86 3.76 2.07
N VAL A 106 -15.87 4.57 1.73
CA VAL A 106 -15.70 5.99 1.46
C VAL A 106 -15.77 6.77 2.78
N PRO A 107 -14.71 7.51 3.18
CA PRO A 107 -14.78 8.39 4.33
C PRO A 107 -15.70 9.58 4.04
N GLN A 108 -16.46 10.05 5.03
CA GLN A 108 -17.25 11.28 4.88
C GLN A 108 -16.36 12.53 4.85
N ARG A 109 -15.22 12.46 5.55
CA ARG A 109 -14.15 13.46 5.59
C ARG A 109 -12.84 12.77 5.92
N VAL A 110 -11.72 13.43 5.65
CA VAL A 110 -10.45 13.05 6.25
C VAL A 110 -10.13 14.05 7.36
N GLY A 111 -10.05 13.56 8.60
CA GLY A 111 -9.77 14.35 9.80
C GLY A 111 -8.28 14.38 10.19
N TYR A 112 -7.42 13.89 9.30
CA TYR A 112 -5.97 13.95 9.42
C TYR A 112 -5.38 14.84 8.33
N GLU A 113 -4.19 15.36 8.58
CA GLU A 113 -3.24 15.67 7.53
C GLU A 113 -2.57 14.36 7.06
N LEU A 114 -2.71 14.01 5.78
CA LEU A 114 -2.17 12.76 5.25
C LEU A 114 -0.80 12.96 4.60
N ILE A 115 0.13 12.08 4.97
CA ILE A 115 1.42 11.94 4.31
C ILE A 115 1.54 10.51 3.83
N VAL A 116 1.75 10.32 2.53
CA VAL A 116 1.78 8.99 1.92
C VAL A 116 3.12 8.75 1.26
N SER A 117 3.74 7.63 1.59
CA SER A 117 4.94 7.12 0.93
C SER A 117 4.72 5.66 0.55
N GLY A 118 4.52 5.41 -0.75
CA GLY A 118 4.22 4.08 -1.29
C GLY A 118 2.92 4.05 -2.09
N ILE A 119 2.22 2.92 -2.05
CA ILE A 119 1.04 2.66 -2.86
C ILE A 119 -0.20 2.77 -1.99
N LEU A 120 -1.14 3.60 -2.43
CA LEU A 120 -2.41 3.83 -1.76
C LEU A 120 -3.55 3.43 -2.68
N VAL A 121 -4.33 2.45 -2.27
CA VAL A 121 -5.50 1.99 -3.01
C VAL A 121 -6.77 2.42 -2.29
N VAL A 122 -7.68 3.11 -2.99
CA VAL A 122 -8.86 3.76 -2.40
C VAL A 122 -10.12 3.43 -3.21
N PRO A 123 -11.32 3.53 -2.63
CA PRO A 123 -12.54 3.55 -3.45
C PRO A 123 -12.50 4.74 -4.40
N ARG A 124 -12.96 4.57 -5.63
CA ARG A 124 -13.03 5.65 -6.63
C ARG A 124 -13.71 6.91 -6.10
N GLU A 125 -14.78 6.74 -5.33
CA GLU A 125 -15.58 7.83 -4.76
C GLU A 125 -14.84 8.58 -3.65
N ALA A 126 -13.77 8.00 -3.09
CA ALA A 126 -12.95 8.59 -2.03
C ALA A 126 -11.69 9.32 -2.56
N GLU A 127 -11.36 9.16 -3.84
CA GLU A 127 -10.12 9.66 -4.46
C GLU A 127 -9.93 11.17 -4.20
N ASP A 128 -10.98 11.95 -4.44
CA ASP A 128 -10.98 13.40 -4.27
C ASP A 128 -10.78 13.85 -2.82
N VAL A 129 -11.50 13.23 -1.88
CA VAL A 129 -11.46 13.64 -0.46
C VAL A 129 -10.13 13.24 0.18
N ILE A 130 -9.56 12.11 -0.20
CA ILE A 130 -8.25 11.65 0.26
C ILE A 130 -7.14 12.50 -0.36
N SER A 131 -7.21 12.79 -1.67
CA SER A 131 -6.22 13.62 -2.36
C SER A 131 -6.14 15.03 -1.77
N ARG A 132 -7.28 15.65 -1.44
CA ARG A 132 -7.31 16.99 -0.81
C ARG A 132 -6.69 17.02 0.59
N ALA A 133 -6.79 15.94 1.35
CA ALA A 133 -6.20 15.86 2.68
C ALA A 133 -4.73 15.44 2.67
N THR A 134 -4.22 15.03 1.51
CA THR A 134 -2.83 14.60 1.33
C THR A 134 -1.94 15.80 1.08
N THR A 135 -1.08 16.12 2.05
CA THR A 135 -0.14 17.26 1.95
C THR A 135 1.20 16.85 1.35
N GLN A 136 1.57 15.57 1.48
CA GLN A 136 2.78 15.03 0.89
C GLN A 136 2.50 13.63 0.33
N PHE A 137 2.88 13.41 -0.93
CA PHE A 137 2.66 12.15 -1.62
C PHE A 137 3.92 11.74 -2.39
N ALA A 138 4.49 10.60 -2.03
CA ALA A 138 5.61 9.98 -2.72
C ALA A 138 5.24 8.53 -3.07
N GLY A 139 4.70 8.31 -4.27
CA GLY A 139 4.34 6.98 -4.73
C GLY A 139 3.19 7.00 -5.73
N GLN A 140 2.22 6.10 -5.60
CA GLN A 140 1.11 5.97 -6.54
C GLN A 140 -0.23 5.75 -5.83
N MET A 141 -1.29 6.40 -6.32
CA MET A 141 -2.66 6.22 -5.84
C MET A 141 -3.48 5.51 -6.92
N PHE A 142 -4.25 4.50 -6.51
CA PHE A 142 -5.15 3.78 -7.40
C PHE A 142 -6.55 3.75 -6.82
N ALA A 143 -7.53 3.85 -7.71
CA ALA A 143 -8.92 3.82 -7.34
C ALA A 143 -9.56 2.53 -7.85
N TYR A 144 -10.22 1.80 -6.95
CA TYR A 144 -11.01 0.62 -7.30
C TYR A 144 -12.50 0.95 -7.37
N THR A 145 -13.25 0.15 -8.12
CA THR A 145 -14.71 0.24 -8.25
C THR A 145 -15.39 -1.03 -7.73
N GLY A 146 -16.44 -0.86 -6.94
CA GLY A 146 -17.20 -1.98 -6.38
C GLY A 146 -17.84 -1.63 -5.04
N ALA A 147 -18.99 -2.24 -4.77
CA ALA A 147 -19.66 -2.10 -3.48
C ALA A 147 -18.94 -2.89 -2.37
N ASN A 148 -18.24 -3.96 -2.76
CA ASN A 148 -17.47 -4.82 -1.89
C ASN A 148 -16.02 -4.86 -2.34
N VAL A 149 -15.13 -5.22 -1.41
CA VAL A 149 -13.70 -5.27 -1.67
C VAL A 149 -13.10 -6.50 -1.00
N ARG A 150 -12.32 -7.27 -1.75
CA ARG A 150 -11.57 -8.42 -1.25
C ARG A 150 -10.09 -8.22 -1.51
N VAL A 151 -9.32 -8.20 -0.43
CA VAL A 151 -7.86 -7.99 -0.48
C VAL A 151 -7.15 -9.31 -0.21
N PHE A 152 -6.20 -9.65 -1.06
CA PHE A 152 -5.29 -10.79 -0.92
C PHE A 152 -3.87 -10.25 -0.78
N THR A 153 -3.27 -10.48 0.39
CA THR A 153 -1.89 -10.02 0.70
C THR A 153 -0.85 -11.10 0.46
N SER A 154 -1.26 -12.27 -0.03
CA SER A 154 -0.43 -13.43 -0.31
C SER A 154 -0.96 -14.12 -1.56
N LYS A 155 -0.18 -15.07 -2.08
CA LYS A 155 -0.61 -15.91 -3.20
C LYS A 155 -2.00 -16.51 -2.97
N VAL A 156 -2.83 -16.49 -4.01
CA VAL A 156 -4.19 -17.01 -3.96
C VAL A 156 -4.58 -17.76 -5.23
N THR A 157 -5.39 -18.79 -5.06
CA THR A 157 -6.08 -19.50 -6.14
C THR A 157 -7.58 -19.22 -6.03
N LEU A 158 -8.20 -18.86 -7.15
CA LEU A 158 -9.60 -18.46 -7.27
C LEU A 158 -10.31 -19.47 -8.16
N ASP A 159 -11.11 -20.34 -7.56
CA ASP A 159 -11.93 -21.33 -8.26
C ASP A 159 -13.39 -20.88 -8.38
N ARG A 160 -14.21 -21.72 -9.02
CA ARG A 160 -15.65 -21.46 -9.16
C ARG A 160 -16.34 -21.30 -7.82
N GLU A 161 -16.10 -22.21 -6.87
CA GLU A 161 -16.79 -22.24 -5.58
C GLU A 161 -16.52 -20.97 -4.79
N PHE A 162 -15.27 -20.51 -4.77
CA PHE A 162 -14.89 -19.23 -4.17
C PHE A 162 -15.68 -18.06 -4.77
N LEU A 163 -15.73 -17.96 -6.11
CA LEU A 163 -16.42 -16.85 -6.78
C LEU A 163 -17.94 -16.91 -6.59
N GLU A 164 -18.55 -18.10 -6.52
CA GLU A 164 -19.98 -18.26 -6.26
C GLU A 164 -20.38 -17.68 -4.88
N LEU A 165 -19.50 -17.81 -3.89
CA LEU A 165 -19.66 -17.28 -2.54
C LEU A 165 -19.42 -15.77 -2.42
N LEU A 166 -18.82 -15.14 -3.44
CA LEU A 166 -18.62 -13.69 -3.41
C LEU A 166 -19.96 -12.95 -3.52
N PRO A 167 -20.13 -11.85 -2.77
CA PRO A 167 -21.15 -10.86 -3.09
C PRO A 167 -20.99 -10.33 -4.52
N GLU A 168 -22.09 -9.99 -5.17
CA GLU A 168 -22.05 -9.26 -6.43
C GLU A 168 -21.38 -7.89 -6.23
N GLY A 169 -20.72 -7.39 -7.28
CA GLY A 169 -20.07 -6.07 -7.24
C GLY A 169 -18.79 -6.03 -6.39
N THR A 170 -18.04 -7.13 -6.33
CA THR A 170 -16.80 -7.23 -5.55
C THR A 170 -15.59 -6.79 -6.39
N ALA A 171 -14.78 -5.87 -5.86
CA ALA A 171 -13.44 -5.60 -6.36
C ALA A 171 -12.43 -6.61 -5.78
N LEU A 172 -11.56 -7.16 -6.61
CA LEU A 172 -10.47 -8.04 -6.19
C LEU A 172 -9.13 -7.29 -6.22
N LEU A 173 -8.47 -7.21 -5.07
CA LEU A 173 -7.12 -6.62 -4.96
C LEU A 173 -6.11 -7.70 -4.56
N MET A 174 -5.17 -7.99 -5.45
CA MET A 174 -4.18 -9.04 -5.30
C MET A 174 -2.78 -8.41 -5.21
N MET A 175 -2.20 -8.42 -4.02
CA MET A 175 -0.90 -7.81 -3.75
C MET A 175 0.28 -8.73 -4.10
N ASP A 176 0.00 -10.01 -4.34
CA ASP A 176 0.94 -11.06 -4.72
C ASP A 176 0.36 -11.84 -5.91
N ASP A 177 1.02 -12.92 -6.34
CA ASP A 177 0.58 -13.75 -7.46
C ASP A 177 -0.82 -14.33 -7.23
N ALA A 178 -1.63 -14.38 -8.27
CA ALA A 178 -2.95 -14.97 -8.20
C ALA A 178 -3.22 -15.87 -9.39
N THR A 179 -4.03 -16.91 -9.18
CA THR A 179 -4.41 -17.86 -10.22
C THR A 179 -5.91 -18.00 -10.27
N PHE A 180 -6.50 -17.81 -11.44
CA PHE A 180 -7.87 -18.27 -11.71
C PHE A 180 -7.82 -19.72 -12.19
N GLU A 181 -8.63 -20.59 -11.61
CA GLU A 181 -8.71 -21.99 -12.03
C GLU A 181 -9.49 -22.15 -13.35
N PRO A 182 -9.23 -23.22 -14.14
CA PRO A 182 -9.90 -23.46 -15.42
C PRO A 182 -11.43 -23.59 -15.35
N ASP A 183 -11.98 -23.90 -14.18
CA ASP A 183 -13.41 -24.09 -13.95
C ASP A 183 -14.20 -22.77 -13.78
N VAL A 184 -13.50 -21.65 -13.61
CA VAL A 184 -14.09 -20.31 -13.57
C VAL A 184 -14.61 -19.92 -14.96
N THR A 185 -15.86 -19.52 -15.05
CA THR A 185 -16.48 -19.06 -16.31
C THR A 185 -16.42 -17.54 -16.46
N LYS A 186 -16.53 -17.04 -17.70
CA LYS A 186 -16.59 -15.59 -17.95
C LYS A 186 -17.81 -14.98 -17.29
N GLU A 187 -18.94 -15.65 -17.38
CA GLU A 187 -20.23 -15.22 -16.89
C GLU A 187 -20.21 -15.09 -15.37
N LEU A 188 -19.64 -16.09 -14.68
CA LEU A 188 -19.47 -16.03 -13.23
C LEU A 188 -18.59 -14.85 -12.83
N LEU A 189 -17.42 -14.71 -13.47
CA LEU A 189 -16.50 -13.61 -13.17
C LEU A 189 -17.15 -12.24 -13.38
N GLN A 190 -17.86 -12.02 -14.51
CA GLN A 190 -18.54 -10.77 -14.81
C GLN A 190 -19.71 -10.47 -13.88
N SER A 191 -20.41 -11.50 -13.40
CA SER A 191 -21.53 -11.33 -12.46
C SER A 191 -21.05 -10.95 -11.05
N LYS A 192 -19.86 -11.39 -10.66
CA LYS A 192 -19.33 -11.24 -9.29
C LYS A 192 -18.34 -10.09 -9.14
N VAL A 193 -17.52 -9.85 -10.15
CA VAL A 193 -16.35 -8.98 -10.06
C VAL A 193 -16.52 -7.73 -10.91
N THR A 194 -16.37 -6.57 -10.28
CA THR A 194 -16.43 -5.25 -10.96
C THR A 194 -15.07 -4.73 -11.37
N ASP A 195 -14.02 -5.11 -10.63
CA ASP A 195 -12.70 -4.55 -10.80
C ASP A 195 -11.64 -5.54 -10.32
N ILE A 196 -10.50 -5.52 -10.99
CA ILE A 196 -9.33 -6.31 -10.66
C ILE A 196 -8.14 -5.35 -10.57
N LEU A 197 -7.49 -5.33 -9.42
CA LEU A 197 -6.19 -4.71 -9.25
C LEU A 197 -5.20 -5.79 -8.84
N HIS A 198 -4.13 -5.97 -9.62
CA HIS A 198 -3.11 -6.96 -9.30
C HIS A 198 -1.70 -6.36 -9.37
N MET A 199 -0.90 -6.73 -8.38
CA MET A 199 0.50 -6.31 -8.26
C MET A 199 1.47 -7.42 -8.67
N GLY A 200 1.13 -8.67 -8.36
CA GLY A 200 1.89 -9.86 -8.77
C GLY A 200 1.46 -10.42 -10.13
N ALA A 201 2.01 -11.58 -10.48
CA ALA A 201 1.63 -12.30 -11.69
C ALA A 201 0.19 -12.84 -11.57
N LEU A 202 -0.64 -12.54 -12.56
CA LEU A 202 -2.01 -13.02 -12.63
C LEU A 202 -2.11 -14.13 -13.67
N HIS A 203 -2.19 -15.37 -13.20
CA HIS A 203 -2.34 -16.56 -14.04
C HIS A 203 -3.81 -16.77 -14.38
N VAL A 204 -4.13 -16.79 -15.68
CA VAL A 204 -5.50 -16.93 -16.16
C VAL A 204 -5.63 -18.03 -17.21
N PRO A 205 -6.71 -18.83 -17.18
CA PRO A 205 -7.08 -19.68 -18.28
C PRO A 205 -7.29 -18.86 -19.56
N LYS A 206 -6.96 -19.45 -20.71
CA LYS A 206 -7.06 -18.76 -22.02
C LYS A 206 -8.46 -18.19 -22.28
N HIS A 207 -9.52 -18.86 -21.84
CA HIS A 207 -10.89 -18.36 -22.03
C HIS A 207 -11.19 -17.11 -21.18
N LEU A 208 -10.50 -16.89 -20.07
CA LEU A 208 -10.74 -15.72 -19.21
C LEU A 208 -9.91 -14.49 -19.59
N ARG A 209 -8.87 -14.64 -20.42
CA ARG A 209 -7.94 -13.54 -20.75
C ARG A 209 -8.63 -12.22 -21.07
N ALA A 210 -9.56 -12.22 -22.02
CA ALA A 210 -10.18 -10.98 -22.49
C ALA A 210 -11.04 -10.31 -21.41
N VAL A 211 -11.81 -11.09 -20.64
CA VAL A 211 -12.63 -10.53 -19.55
C VAL A 211 -11.76 -10.00 -18.42
N VAL A 212 -10.70 -10.72 -18.04
CA VAL A 212 -9.74 -10.25 -17.04
C VAL A 212 -9.04 -8.98 -17.51
N GLN A 213 -8.65 -8.86 -18.78
CA GLN A 213 -8.05 -7.63 -19.30
C GLN A 213 -8.97 -6.42 -19.23
N VAL A 214 -10.28 -6.62 -19.37
CA VAL A 214 -11.27 -5.53 -19.24
C VAL A 214 -11.50 -5.17 -17.77
N LEU A 215 -11.58 -6.17 -16.89
CA LEU A 215 -11.79 -5.96 -15.46
C LEU A 215 -10.52 -5.46 -14.74
N ALA A 216 -9.33 -5.79 -15.26
CA ALA A 216 -8.05 -5.36 -14.71
C ALA A 216 -7.75 -3.90 -15.10
N SER A 217 -8.53 -2.98 -14.52
CA SER A 217 -8.40 -1.54 -14.76
C SER A 217 -7.00 -1.01 -14.42
N THR A 218 -6.30 -1.70 -13.51
CA THR A 218 -4.95 -1.37 -13.07
C THR A 218 -4.11 -2.65 -12.92
N SER A 219 -2.93 -2.68 -13.55
CA SER A 219 -2.05 -3.84 -13.63
C SER A 219 -0.59 -3.43 -13.44
N PHE A 220 0.12 -4.03 -12.47
CA PHE A 220 1.56 -3.84 -12.27
C PHE A 220 2.38 -5.09 -12.57
N GLY A 221 1.77 -6.26 -12.43
CA GLY A 221 2.40 -7.54 -12.74
C GLY A 221 1.99 -8.05 -14.12
N ASP A 222 2.51 -9.21 -14.48
CA ASP A 222 2.20 -9.84 -15.76
C ASP A 222 0.86 -10.56 -15.73
N LEU A 223 0.08 -10.43 -16.82
CA LEU A 223 -1.05 -11.31 -17.07
C LEU A 223 -0.57 -12.54 -17.86
N ILE A 224 -0.49 -13.69 -17.20
CA ILE A 224 0.07 -14.92 -17.76
C ILE A 224 -1.06 -15.85 -18.16
N VAL A 225 -1.14 -16.16 -19.46
CA VAL A 225 -2.13 -17.11 -19.97
C VAL A 225 -1.63 -18.53 -19.73
N GLN A 226 -2.39 -19.33 -18.99
CA GLN A 226 -2.12 -20.74 -18.81
C GLN A 226 -2.37 -21.50 -20.12
N SER A 227 -1.35 -22.24 -20.57
CA SER A 227 -1.48 -23.21 -21.65
C SER A 227 -2.42 -24.33 -21.21
N ALA A 228 -3.38 -24.69 -22.05
CA ALA A 228 -4.19 -25.88 -21.82
C ALA A 228 -3.29 -27.12 -22.01
N GLY A 229 -2.75 -27.65 -20.92
CA GLY A 229 -1.86 -28.81 -20.92
C GLY A 229 -0.66 -28.58 -20.03
N GLY A 230 -0.75 -29.03 -18.78
CA GLY A 230 0.46 -29.42 -18.06
C GLY A 230 0.99 -30.66 -18.74
N ASP A 231 2.18 -30.55 -19.34
CA ASP A 231 3.01 -31.68 -19.68
C ASP A 231 3.22 -32.51 -18.41
N MET A 232 2.47 -33.60 -18.29
CA MET A 232 3.04 -34.82 -17.75
C MET A 232 4.09 -35.26 -18.77
N ASP A 233 5.32 -34.81 -18.62
CA ASP A 233 6.51 -35.57 -19.03
C ASP A 233 7.77 -34.92 -18.45
N GLY A 234 8.29 -35.59 -17.42
CA GLY A 234 9.55 -35.27 -16.77
C GLY A 234 9.99 -36.42 -15.86
N GLN A 235 9.83 -37.67 -16.33
CA GLN A 235 10.65 -38.77 -15.83
C GLN A 235 11.95 -38.79 -16.62
N GLY A 236 13.06 -38.81 -15.86
CA GLY A 236 14.41 -39.14 -16.29
C GLY A 236 15.24 -39.39 -15.05
#